data_AF-A0A6P8E2B2-F1
#
_entry.id   AF-A0A6P8E2B2-F1
#
_cell.length_a   1.000
_cell.length_b   1.000
_cell.length_c   1.000
_cell.angle_alpha   90.00
_cell.angle_beta   90.00
_cell.angle_gamma   90.00
#
_symmetry.space_group_name_H-M   'P 1'
#
loop_
_entity.id
_entity.type
_entity.pdbx_description
1 polymer ?
#
loop_
_entity_poly.entity_id
_entity_poly.type
_entity_poly.pdbx_seq_one_letter_code
_entity_poly.pdbx_strand_id
1 'polypeptide(L)'
;MKTSLILMVLRVRHFIRLATFKQSSATESGPYDYNRGGNPTRDALERVLAKLDKADHAFCFTSGMAALATVTHLVGAGEEIVAGDDMYGGSDRLLSKVTPKNGIVAGKFIRPRRDCFCCWSQDQTCVDKKPHQPENTNF
;
A
#
# COMPACT_ATOMS: atom_id res chain seq x y z
N MET A 1 27.39 -4.88 23.66
CA MET A 1 27.66 -4.01 22.50
C MET A 1 28.38 -4.78 21.40
N LYS A 2 27.66 -5.34 20.42
CA LYS A 2 28.20 -5.65 19.09
C LYS A 2 27.08 -5.38 18.08
N THR A 3 26.95 -4.11 17.73
CA THR A 3 26.15 -3.62 16.60
C THR A 3 26.76 -4.20 15.33
N SER A 4 26.27 -5.36 14.90
CA SER A 4 26.48 -5.81 13.52
C SER A 4 25.61 -4.93 12.65
N LEU A 5 26.23 -3.90 12.07
CA LEU A 5 25.72 -3.24 10.88
C LEU A 5 25.58 -4.32 9.80
N ILE A 6 24.38 -4.90 9.69
CA ILE A 6 23.99 -5.68 8.52
C ILE A 6 23.78 -4.63 7.42
N LEU A 7 24.88 -4.26 6.76
CA LEU A 7 24.81 -3.64 5.44
C LEU A 7 24.27 -4.74 4.52
N MET A 8 22.94 -4.84 4.44
CA MET A 8 22.25 -5.71 3.50
C MET A 8 22.46 -5.12 2.10
N VAL A 9 23.68 -5.29 1.56
CA VAL A 9 23.97 -5.04 0.15
C VAL A 9 23.16 -6.09 -0.60
N LEU A 10 21.91 -5.74 -0.95
CA LEU A 10 21.09 -6.51 -1.85
C LEU A 10 21.86 -6.59 -3.17
N ARG A 11 22.59 -7.70 -3.33
CA ARG A 11 23.31 -7.99 -4.56
C ARG A 11 22.28 -8.39 -5.60
N VAL A 12 21.65 -7.38 -6.22
CA VAL A 12 20.77 -7.57 -7.38
C VAL A 12 21.67 -8.07 -8.51
N ARG A 13 21.72 -9.39 -8.71
CA ARG A 13 22.63 -10.01 -9.67
C ARG A 13 22.33 -9.57 -11.10
N HIS A 14 21.08 -9.25 -11.42
CA HIS A 14 20.66 -8.74 -12.72
C HIS A 14 19.45 -7.80 -12.57
N PHE A 15 19.57 -6.59 -13.13
CA PHE A 15 18.48 -5.61 -13.20
C PHE A 15 17.83 -5.69 -14.59
N ILE A 16 16.59 -6.18 -14.65
CA ILE A 16 15.91 -6.45 -15.92
C ILE A 16 15.02 -5.26 -16.30
N ARG A 17 15.33 -4.64 -17.45
CA ARG A 17 14.65 -3.44 -18.00
C ARG A 17 13.78 -3.71 -19.23
N LEU A 18 13.71 -4.96 -19.68
CA LEU A 18 12.97 -5.32 -20.89
C LEU A 18 11.46 -5.13 -20.68
N ALA A 19 10.74 -4.76 -21.74
CA ALA A 19 9.29 -4.58 -21.68
C ALA A 19 8.53 -5.90 -21.80
N THR A 20 9.07 -6.86 -22.55
CA THR A 20 8.43 -8.17 -22.83
C THR A 20 9.46 -9.29 -22.74
N PHE A 21 8.96 -10.51 -22.53
CA PHE A 21 9.75 -11.73 -22.40
C PHE A 21 9.39 -12.72 -23.52
N LYS A 22 10.39 -13.47 -23.99
CA LYS A 22 10.19 -14.49 -25.04
C LYS A 22 9.26 -15.58 -24.52
N GLN A 23 8.15 -15.82 -25.24
CA GLN A 23 7.22 -16.93 -25.00
C GLN A 23 7.62 -18.17 -25.81
N SER A 24 7.27 -19.37 -25.34
CA SER A 24 7.51 -20.64 -26.03
C SER A 24 6.54 -20.85 -27.20
N SER A 25 5.28 -20.49 -27.01
CA SER A 25 4.20 -20.60 -28.00
C SER A 25 3.17 -19.48 -27.80
N ALA A 26 2.19 -19.38 -28.71
CA ALA A 26 1.10 -18.40 -28.59
C ALA A 26 0.03 -18.80 -27.54
N THR A 27 0.00 -20.07 -27.14
CA THR A 27 -1.00 -20.63 -26.22
C THR A 27 -0.47 -20.89 -24.82
N GLU A 28 0.86 -20.92 -24.66
CA GLU A 28 1.51 -21.09 -23.36
C GLU A 28 2.08 -19.77 -22.87
N SER A 29 1.72 -19.40 -21.64
CA SER A 29 2.32 -18.25 -20.96
C SER A 29 3.45 -18.72 -20.06
N GLY A 30 4.64 -18.17 -20.30
CA GLY A 30 5.76 -18.29 -19.37
C GLY A 30 5.50 -17.56 -18.05
N PRO A 31 6.46 -17.62 -17.10
CA PRO A 31 6.32 -16.97 -15.80
C PRO A 31 6.23 -15.44 -15.89
N TYR A 32 6.75 -14.87 -16.98
CA TYR A 32 6.66 -13.44 -17.27
C TYR A 32 6.32 -13.27 -18.75
N ASP A 33 5.41 -12.35 -19.04
CA ASP A 33 5.01 -11.98 -20.41
C ASP A 33 5.31 -10.50 -20.67
N TYR A 34 4.71 -9.64 -19.85
CA TYR A 34 4.89 -8.20 -19.91
C TYR A 34 5.37 -7.63 -18.57
N ASN A 35 6.36 -6.74 -18.63
CA ASN A 35 7.09 -6.22 -17.48
C ASN A 35 6.21 -5.57 -16.40
N ARG A 36 5.10 -4.94 -16.81
CA ARG A 36 4.11 -4.35 -15.88
C ARG A 36 3.39 -5.43 -15.07
N GLY A 37 3.07 -6.56 -15.70
CA GLY A 37 2.41 -7.69 -15.05
C GLY A 37 3.33 -8.42 -14.08
N GLY A 38 4.57 -8.68 -14.49
CA GLY A 38 5.57 -9.37 -13.68
C GLY A 38 6.99 -9.03 -14.12
N ASN A 39 7.90 -8.91 -13.16
CA ASN A 39 9.31 -8.68 -13.44
C ASN A 39 10.19 -9.44 -12.43
N PRO A 40 11.16 -10.25 -12.86
CA PRO A 40 11.98 -11.03 -11.93
C PRO A 40 12.74 -10.19 -10.89
N THR A 41 13.15 -8.96 -11.23
CA THR A 41 13.79 -8.02 -10.30
C THR A 41 12.79 -7.46 -9.29
N ARG A 42 11.58 -7.10 -9.73
CA ARG A 42 10.50 -6.63 -8.84
C ARG A 42 10.05 -7.73 -7.88
N ASP A 43 9.80 -8.93 -8.40
CA ASP A 43 9.37 -10.07 -7.58
C ASP A 43 10.43 -10.45 -6.54
N ALA A 44 11.72 -10.30 -6.86
CA ALA A 44 12.79 -10.49 -5.88
C ALA A 44 12.76 -9.46 -4.75
N LEU A 45 12.46 -8.19 -5.07
CA LEU A 45 12.30 -7.13 -4.08
C LEU A 45 11.06 -7.36 -3.21
N GLU A 46 9.91 -7.65 -3.84
CA GLU A 46 8.64 -7.92 -3.15
C GLU A 46 8.77 -9.08 -2.17
N ARG A 47 9.43 -10.18 -2.55
CA ARG A 47 9.70 -11.30 -1.63
C ARG A 47 10.56 -10.93 -0.43
N VAL A 48 11.50 -10.00 -0.58
CA VAL A 48 12.34 -9.54 0.53
C VAL A 48 11.52 -8.64 1.46
N LEU A 49 10.74 -7.70 0.90
CA LEU A 49 9.87 -6.82 1.67
C LEU A 49 8.82 -7.60 2.47
N ALA A 50 8.15 -8.57 1.84
CA ALA A 50 7.17 -9.44 2.52
C ALA A 50 7.80 -10.17 3.72
N LYS A 51 9.03 -10.66 3.58
CA LYS A 51 9.77 -11.30 4.68
C LYS A 51 10.17 -10.34 5.79
N LEU A 52 10.53 -9.10 5.46
CA LEU A 52 10.90 -8.09 6.44
C LEU A 52 9.70 -7.67 7.29
N ASP A 53 8.55 -7.46 6.65
CA ASP A 53 7.31 -7.02 7.32
C ASP A 53 6.47 -8.19 7.85
N LYS A 54 6.94 -9.43 7.70
CA LYS A 54 6.23 -10.67 8.08
C LYS A 54 4.83 -10.76 7.45
N ALA A 55 4.69 -10.28 6.22
CA ALA A 55 3.47 -10.35 5.43
C ALA A 55 3.52 -11.54 4.46
N ASP A 56 2.34 -12.05 4.07
CA ASP A 56 2.25 -13.11 3.05
C ASP A 56 2.70 -12.61 1.67
N HIS A 57 2.36 -11.35 1.35
CA HIS A 57 2.65 -10.71 0.08
C HIS A 57 3.05 -9.25 0.27
N ALA A 58 3.85 -8.73 -0.66
CA ALA A 58 4.17 -7.31 -0.77
C ALA A 58 4.10 -6.90 -2.25
N PHE A 59 3.73 -5.66 -2.50
CA PHE A 59 3.58 -5.11 -3.84
C PHE A 59 4.39 -3.82 -3.98
N CYS A 60 5.24 -3.74 -5.00
CA CYS A 60 6.06 -2.57 -5.27
C CYS A 60 5.37 -1.61 -6.25
N PHE A 61 5.18 -0.38 -5.81
CA PHE A 61 4.61 0.71 -6.61
C PHE A 61 5.67 1.75 -6.99
N THR A 62 5.34 2.60 -7.96
CA THR A 62 6.21 3.71 -8.40
C THR A 62 6.34 4.82 -7.36
N SER A 63 5.36 4.95 -6.45
CA SER A 63 5.37 5.90 -5.33
C SER A 63 4.40 5.44 -4.24
N GLY A 64 4.55 5.99 -3.02
CA GLY A 64 3.59 5.77 -1.94
C GLY A 64 2.17 6.26 -2.29
N MET A 65 2.03 7.34 -3.06
CA MET A 65 0.73 7.81 -3.52
C MET A 65 0.08 6.86 -4.53
N ALA A 66 0.88 6.19 -5.39
CA ALA A 66 0.35 5.17 -6.30
C ALA A 66 -0.10 3.92 -5.54
N ALA A 67 0.63 3.53 -4.49
CA ALA A 67 0.20 2.47 -3.58
C ALA A 67 -1.14 2.83 -2.91
N LEU A 68 -1.21 4.02 -2.31
CA LEU A 68 -2.42 4.50 -1.62
C LEU A 68 -3.62 4.59 -2.58
N ALA A 69 -3.43 5.16 -3.78
CA ALA A 69 -4.49 5.22 -4.78
C ALA A 69 -4.99 3.82 -5.18
N THR A 70 -4.08 2.85 -5.34
CA THR A 70 -4.45 1.46 -5.64
C THR A 70 -5.27 0.84 -4.50
N VAL A 71 -4.89 1.11 -3.24
CA VAL A 71 -5.66 0.67 -2.07
C VAL A 71 -7.06 1.28 -2.06
N THR A 72 -7.20 2.57 -2.40
CA THR A 72 -8.53 3.19 -2.48
C THR A 72 -9.42 2.59 -3.57
N HIS A 73 -8.85 1.99 -4.62
CA HIS A 73 -9.61 1.30 -5.67
C HIS A 73 -10.14 -0.08 -5.22
N LEU A 74 -9.71 -0.61 -4.09
CA LEU A 74 -10.29 -1.83 -3.50
C LEU A 74 -11.61 -1.57 -2.78
N VAL A 75 -11.93 -0.29 -2.54
CA VAL A 75 -13.14 0.16 -1.82
C VAL A 75 -14.22 0.49 -2.85
N GLY A 76 -15.43 -0.03 -2.63
CA GLY A 76 -16.57 0.14 -3.51
C GLY A 76 -17.31 1.46 -3.27
N ALA A 77 -18.12 1.87 -4.24
CA ALA A 77 -19.02 3.02 -4.05
C ALA A 77 -20.03 2.72 -2.92
N GLY A 78 -20.22 3.69 -2.02
CA GLY A 78 -21.04 3.56 -0.82
C GLY A 78 -20.32 2.98 0.40
N GLU A 79 -19.07 2.52 0.26
CA GLU A 79 -18.23 2.14 1.39
C GLU A 79 -17.48 3.35 1.97
N GLU A 80 -17.03 3.21 3.22
CA GLU A 80 -16.32 4.26 3.94
C GLU A 80 -14.87 3.87 4.23
N ILE A 81 -13.95 4.83 4.04
CA ILE A 81 -12.56 4.77 4.48
C ILE A 81 -12.42 5.61 5.73
N VAL A 82 -12.07 4.98 6.85
CA VAL A 82 -11.70 5.68 8.08
C VAL A 82 -10.20 5.99 8.04
N ALA A 83 -9.83 7.24 8.31
CA ALA A 83 -8.43 7.67 8.29
C ALA A 83 -8.10 8.56 9.51
N GLY A 84 -6.82 8.59 9.92
CA GLY A 84 -6.39 9.41 11.05
C GLY A 84 -6.53 10.92 10.79
N ASP A 85 -6.63 11.71 11.86
CA ASP A 85 -6.66 13.17 11.80
C ASP A 85 -5.32 13.80 11.38
N ASP A 86 -4.21 13.21 11.81
CA ASP A 86 -2.85 13.63 11.51
C ASP A 86 -2.18 12.67 10.50
N MET A 87 -2.36 12.98 9.21
CA MET A 87 -1.80 12.22 8.08
C MET A 87 -0.94 13.10 7.18
N TYR A 88 -0.09 12.45 6.38
CA TYR A 88 0.58 13.11 5.26
C TYR A 88 -0.43 13.88 4.38
N GLY A 89 -0.16 15.17 4.13
CA GLY A 89 -1.11 16.05 3.42
C GLY A 89 -1.46 15.61 1.99
N GLY A 90 -0.59 14.83 1.34
CA GLY A 90 -0.94 14.22 0.05
C GLY A 90 -2.01 13.12 0.19
N SER A 91 -1.95 12.33 1.26
CA SER A 91 -2.95 11.32 1.59
C SER A 91 -4.29 11.97 1.93
N ASP A 92 -4.27 13.03 2.76
CA ASP A 92 -5.47 13.81 3.09
C ASP A 92 -6.12 14.40 1.83
N ARG A 93 -5.32 14.95 0.91
CA ARG A 93 -5.83 15.50 -0.36
C ARG A 93 -6.44 14.44 -1.26
N LEU A 94 -5.85 13.24 -1.31
CA LEU A 94 -6.39 12.12 -2.08
C LEU A 94 -7.77 11.74 -1.54
N LEU A 95 -7.87 11.50 -0.23
CA LEU A 95 -9.09 11.05 0.44
C LEU A 95 -10.19 12.12 0.45
N SER A 96 -9.84 13.40 0.61
CA SER A 96 -10.83 14.49 0.69
C SER A 96 -11.28 15.02 -0.68
N LYS A 97 -10.43 14.99 -1.72
CA LYS A 97 -10.72 15.65 -3.01
C LYS A 97 -10.85 14.70 -4.20
N VAL A 98 -10.28 13.51 -4.13
CA VAL A 98 -10.22 12.57 -5.27
C VAL A 98 -11.13 11.38 -5.03
N THR A 99 -10.98 10.70 -3.90
CA THR A 99 -11.74 9.50 -3.52
C THR A 99 -13.27 9.69 -3.53
N PRO A 100 -13.85 10.84 -3.10
CA PRO A 100 -15.30 11.04 -3.12
C PRO A 100 -15.91 11.06 -4.52
N LYS A 101 -15.10 11.34 -5.56
CA LYS A 101 -15.56 11.30 -6.96
C LYS A 101 -15.93 9.88 -7.41
N ASN A 102 -15.42 8.87 -6.73
CA ASN A 102 -15.73 7.46 -6.98
C ASN A 102 -16.90 6.96 -6.11
N GLY A 103 -17.58 7.85 -5.38
CA GLY A 103 -18.70 7.50 -4.50
C GLY A 103 -18.28 6.85 -3.17
N ILE A 104 -17.00 6.99 -2.78
CA ILE A 104 -16.46 6.47 -1.53
C ILE A 104 -16.50 7.58 -0.46
N VAL A 105 -16.98 7.26 0.73
CA VAL A 105 -17.00 8.20 1.86
C VAL A 105 -15.65 8.16 2.58
N ALA A 106 -15.06 9.32 2.88
CA ALA A 106 -13.79 9.40 3.62
C ALA A 106 -14.05 10.01 5.01
N GLY A 107 -14.15 9.17 6.03
CA GLY A 107 -14.33 9.55 7.42
C GLY A 107 -12.99 9.83 8.10
N LYS A 108 -12.96 10.82 8.99
CA LYS A 108 -11.78 11.13 9.83
C LYS A 108 -12.01 10.66 11.26
N PHE A 109 -11.12 9.82 11.75
CA PHE A 109 -11.07 9.43 13.15
C PHE A 109 -10.18 10.38 13.93
N ILE A 110 -10.80 11.18 14.80
CA ILE A 110 -10.10 12.08 15.72
C ILE A 110 -9.62 11.26 16.91
N ARG A 111 -8.30 11.19 17.12
CA ARG A 111 -7.76 10.50 18.31
C ARG A 111 -7.97 11.39 19.55
N PRO A 112 -8.50 10.86 20.67
CA PRO A 112 -8.54 11.61 21.94
C PRO A 112 -7.12 11.96 22.42
N ARG A 113 -6.99 13.11 23.09
CA ARG A 113 -5.74 13.84 23.37
C ARG A 113 -4.61 12.97 23.98
N ARG A 114 -3.50 12.94 23.24
CA ARG A 114 -2.05 12.76 23.55
C ARG A 114 -1.58 12.57 25.01
N ASP A 115 -1.81 11.43 25.66
CA ASP A 115 -1.00 11.00 26.83
C ASP A 115 -0.56 9.51 26.79
N CYS A 116 -0.99 8.73 25.81
CA CYS A 116 -0.69 7.30 25.76
C CYS A 116 0.54 6.99 24.89
N PHE A 117 1.54 6.29 25.46
CA PHE A 117 2.72 5.75 24.78
C PHE A 117 2.40 4.91 23.53
N CYS A 118 1.15 4.44 23.40
CA CYS A 118 0.61 3.77 22.21
C CYS A 118 0.51 4.70 20.97
N CYS A 119 0.55 6.03 21.15
CA CYS A 119 0.40 7.03 20.08
C CYS A 119 1.60 7.10 19.11
N TRP A 120 2.73 6.47 19.45
CA TRP A 120 3.97 6.44 18.65
C TRP A 120 4.13 5.19 17.77
N SER A 121 3.19 4.23 17.79
CA SER A 121 3.21 3.13 16.83
C SER A 121 2.65 3.60 15.49
N GLN A 122 3.53 3.73 14.50
CA GLN A 122 3.34 4.40 13.20
C GLN A 122 2.54 3.58 12.17
N ASP A 123 1.38 3.03 12.53
CA ASP A 123 0.41 2.54 11.52
C ASP A 123 -0.50 3.70 11.08
N GLN A 124 0.08 4.63 10.31
CA GLN A 124 -0.56 5.92 9.99
C GLN A 124 -1.56 5.89 8.81
N THR A 125 -2.06 4.74 8.39
CA THR A 125 -3.20 4.64 7.48
C THR A 125 -3.91 3.30 7.63
N CYS A 126 -4.64 3.11 8.73
CA CYS A 126 -5.58 1.99 8.83
C CYS A 126 -6.81 2.34 7.98
N VAL A 127 -6.82 1.96 6.69
CA VAL A 127 -8.05 1.98 5.88
C VAL A 127 -8.94 0.84 6.36
N ASP A 128 -9.76 1.12 7.38
CA ASP A 128 -10.75 0.16 7.87
C ASP A 128 -12.01 0.27 7.00
N LYS A 129 -12.42 -0.86 6.40
CA LYS A 129 -13.68 -0.94 5.65
C LYS A 129 -14.82 -1.09 6.65
N LYS A 130 -15.52 -0.01 6.93
CA LYS A 130 -16.78 -0.08 7.69
C LYS A 130 -17.97 0.06 6.75
N PRO A 131 -19.05 -0.72 6.97
CA PRO A 131 -20.33 -0.39 6.35
C PRO A 131 -20.74 1.00 6.83
N HIS A 132 -21.16 1.85 5.89
CA HIS A 132 -21.57 3.21 6.20
C HIS A 132 -22.72 3.19 7.23
N GLN A 133 -22.44 3.66 8.45
CA GLN A 133 -23.45 3.85 9.49
C GLN A 133 -23.87 5.32 9.47
N PRO A 134 -25.18 5.63 9.43
CA PRO A 134 -25.64 7.01 9.55
C PRO A 134 -25.22 7.56 10.92
N GLU A 135 -24.57 8.73 10.93
CA GLU A 135 -24.05 9.38 12.12
C GLU A 135 -25.15 9.62 13.18
N ASN A 136 -25.11 8.87 14.27
CA ASN A 136 -25.65 9.26 15.56
C ASN A 136 -24.51 9.85 16.40
N THR A 137 -24.20 11.12 16.13
CA THR A 137 -23.33 11.97 16.94
C THR A 137 -24.02 12.29 18.27
N ASN A 138 -23.81 11.41 19.25
CA ASN A 138 -23.92 11.72 20.67
C ASN A 138 -23.00 10.77 21.42
N PHE A 139 -21.73 11.16 21.63
CA PHE A 139 -20.91 10.84 22.80
C PHE A 139 -19.74 11.82 22.87
#